data_AF-A0A424YAA8-F1
#
_entry.id   AF-A0A424YAA8-F1
#
_cell.length_a   1.000
_cell.length_b   1.000
_cell.length_c   1.000
_cell.angle_alpha   90.00
_cell.angle_beta   90.00
_cell.angle_gamma   90.00
#
_symmetry.space_group_name_H-M   'P 1'
#
loop_
_entity.id
_entity.type
_entity.pdbx_description
1 polymer ?
#
loop_
_entity_poly.entity_id
_entity_poly.type
_entity_poly.pdbx_seq_one_letter_code
_entity_poly.pdbx_strand_id
1 'polypeptide(L)'
;MKKRNPIISALYFALLLFLVFSLAVSLPGCAPEEEPAPTPTPEPAPDPDIDDDQAAEPLPATKEVVMIVEGMEEVVELTLHENQQLGYYIYIDEDRYQVKELNGTDKITPLPPADDLPEVFMEISRAEDISPADKASQLKAELEGNYEEVSEKEEVQSPLQGYYLYAAQGSQWDDLAVRYYLVEDAQGNSLVIKQQLFMETWEGHGARLDQMLEEFGIL
;
A
#
# COMPACT_ATOMS: atom_id res chain seq x y z
N MET A 1 55.09 -36.02 19.50
CA MET A 1 54.71 -36.28 20.91
C MET A 1 53.36 -35.60 21.13
N LYS A 2 52.27 -36.39 21.27
CA LYS A 2 51.52 -36.63 22.53
C LYS A 2 50.77 -35.35 23.01
N LYS A 3 49.46 -35.33 23.28
CA LYS A 3 48.46 -36.40 23.50
C LYS A 3 47.07 -35.76 23.74
N ARG A 4 46.03 -36.40 23.19
CA ARG A 4 44.75 -36.84 23.83
C ARG A 4 43.79 -35.82 24.50
N ASN A 5 42.57 -35.75 23.93
CA ASN A 5 41.26 -35.67 24.64
C ASN A 5 41.04 -36.94 25.52
N PRO A 6 39.88 -37.25 26.17
CA PRO A 6 38.66 -36.52 26.63
C PRO A 6 38.18 -36.94 28.07
N ILE A 7 36.88 -36.71 28.40
CA ILE A 7 35.99 -37.42 29.39
C ILE A 7 36.13 -36.85 30.84
N ILE A 8 35.14 -36.65 31.75
CA ILE A 8 34.00 -37.44 32.33
C ILE A 8 33.16 -36.41 33.17
N SER A 9 31.84 -36.44 33.40
CA SER A 9 31.03 -37.41 34.17
C SER A 9 29.61 -36.85 34.36
N ALA A 10 28.54 -37.51 33.88
CA ALA A 10 27.67 -38.48 34.59
C ALA A 10 26.96 -37.88 35.83
N LEU A 11 25.64 -37.68 35.80
CA LEU A 11 24.55 -38.66 36.03
C LEU A 11 24.11 -38.65 37.51
N TYR A 12 22.86 -38.24 37.79
CA TYR A 12 22.13 -38.71 38.98
C TYR A 12 20.69 -39.07 38.60
N PHE A 13 20.40 -40.34 38.87
CA PHE A 13 19.17 -41.13 38.75
C PHE A 13 18.48 -41.10 40.13
N ALA A 14 17.16 -41.01 40.28
CA ALA A 14 16.20 -42.12 40.53
C ALA A 14 15.20 -41.61 41.62
N LEU A 15 13.88 -41.61 41.44
CA LEU A 15 12.90 -42.71 41.53
C LEU A 15 12.27 -42.86 42.94
N LEU A 16 10.92 -42.84 43.02
CA LEU A 16 9.99 -43.70 43.81
C LEU A 16 8.65 -42.94 44.06
N LEU A 17 7.44 -43.51 44.11
CA LEU A 17 6.85 -44.82 43.78
C LEU A 17 5.30 -44.69 43.93
N PHE A 18 4.55 -45.24 42.98
CA PHE A 18 3.26 -45.94 43.03
C PHE A 18 2.17 -45.65 44.11
N LEU A 19 0.92 -45.54 43.64
CA LEU A 19 -0.16 -46.43 44.12
C LEU A 19 -1.24 -46.70 43.07
N VAL A 20 -1.66 -47.96 43.01
CA VAL A 20 -2.61 -48.58 42.08
C VAL A 20 -4.00 -48.62 42.73
N PHE A 21 -5.07 -48.41 41.98
CA PHE A 21 -6.37 -48.98 42.34
C PHE A 21 -7.15 -49.41 41.09
N SER A 22 -7.33 -50.72 40.95
CA SER A 22 -8.21 -51.35 39.97
C SER A 22 -9.64 -51.37 40.50
N LEU A 23 -10.64 -51.08 39.67
CA LEU A 23 -12.00 -51.59 39.85
C LEU A 23 -12.60 -51.98 38.50
N ALA A 24 -13.25 -53.13 38.48
CA ALA A 24 -13.69 -53.85 37.30
C ALA A 24 -15.04 -53.36 36.72
N VAL A 25 -15.10 -53.44 35.39
CA VAL A 25 -16.20 -53.72 34.45
C VAL A 25 -17.65 -53.76 34.98
N SER A 26 -18.55 -53.02 34.31
CA SER A 26 -19.82 -53.53 33.79
C SER A 26 -20.38 -52.60 32.70
N LEU A 27 -20.55 -53.09 31.46
CA LEU A 27 -21.34 -52.41 30.42
C LEU A 27 -22.83 -52.75 30.62
N PRO A 28 -23.73 -51.80 30.35
CA PRO A 28 -24.72 -52.11 29.32
C PRO A 28 -25.08 -50.91 28.44
N GLY A 29 -25.58 -51.22 27.24
CA GLY A 29 -26.57 -50.37 26.59
C GLY A 29 -26.07 -49.62 25.37
N CYS A 30 -26.09 -50.31 24.24
CA CYS A 30 -26.24 -49.69 22.92
C CYS A 30 -27.51 -48.82 22.94
N ALA A 31 -27.37 -47.51 22.76
CA ALA A 31 -28.46 -46.60 22.43
C ALA A 31 -28.07 -45.87 21.13
N PRO A 32 -29.00 -45.69 20.19
CA PRO A 32 -28.69 -45.14 18.89
C PRO A 32 -28.38 -43.64 19.00
N GLU A 33 -27.36 -43.22 18.28
CA GLU A 33 -26.99 -41.82 18.07
C GLU A 33 -28.14 -41.14 17.30
N GLU A 34 -28.75 -40.12 17.91
CA GLU A 34 -29.83 -39.35 17.31
C GLU A 34 -29.23 -38.37 16.29
N GLU A 35 -29.51 -38.56 15.00
CA GLU A 35 -29.08 -37.63 13.94
C GLU A 35 -29.66 -36.22 14.19
N PRO A 36 -28.86 -35.15 14.04
CA PRO A 36 -29.38 -33.79 14.12
C PRO A 36 -30.34 -33.53 12.95
N ALA A 37 -31.51 -32.98 13.27
CA ALA A 37 -32.53 -32.59 12.29
C ALA A 37 -31.99 -31.55 11.28
N PRO A 38 -32.42 -31.60 10.00
CA PRO A 38 -32.01 -30.62 9.00
C PRO A 38 -32.55 -29.23 9.35
N THR A 39 -31.67 -28.24 9.32
CA THR A 39 -31.99 -26.82 9.49
C THR A 39 -32.83 -26.33 8.30
N PRO A 40 -33.88 -25.52 8.50
CA PRO A 40 -34.63 -24.96 7.38
C PRO A 40 -33.74 -23.98 6.58
N THR A 41 -33.70 -24.17 5.26
CA THR A 41 -33.08 -23.26 4.31
C THR A 41 -33.80 -21.89 4.37
N PRO A 42 -33.07 -20.76 4.52
CA PRO A 42 -33.70 -19.44 4.44
C PRO A 42 -34.21 -19.16 3.02
N GLU A 43 -35.44 -18.66 2.93
CA GLU A 43 -36.03 -18.13 1.70
C GLU A 43 -35.19 -16.95 1.16
N PRO A 44 -35.02 -16.81 -0.16
CA PRO A 44 -34.34 -15.64 -0.72
C PRO A 44 -35.16 -14.37 -0.41
N ALA A 45 -34.46 -13.33 0.06
CA ALA A 45 -35.05 -12.01 0.26
C ALA A 45 -35.55 -11.43 -1.08
N PRO A 46 -36.62 -10.62 -1.08
CA PRO A 46 -37.05 -9.91 -2.27
C PRO A 46 -35.97 -8.94 -2.74
N ASP A 47 -35.73 -8.95 -4.05
CA ASP A 47 -34.80 -8.06 -4.76
C ASP A 47 -35.18 -6.59 -4.49
N PRO A 48 -34.28 -5.75 -3.95
CA PRO A 48 -34.54 -4.32 -3.91
C PRO A 48 -34.54 -3.80 -5.35
N ASP A 49 -35.66 -3.20 -5.76
CA ASP A 49 -35.77 -2.43 -6.99
C ASP A 49 -34.55 -1.49 -7.09
N ILE A 50 -33.63 -1.79 -8.02
CA ILE A 50 -32.50 -0.93 -8.35
C ILE A 50 -33.06 0.20 -9.22
N ASP A 51 -33.29 1.36 -8.60
CA ASP A 51 -33.49 2.63 -9.31
C ASP A 51 -32.19 2.98 -10.07
N ASP A 52 -32.17 2.66 -11.36
CA ASP A 52 -31.03 2.79 -12.29
C ASP A 52 -30.82 4.25 -12.78
N ASP A 53 -31.01 5.26 -11.93
CA ASP A 53 -30.94 6.69 -12.33
C ASP A 53 -30.30 7.62 -11.29
N GLN A 54 -29.33 7.13 -10.50
CA GLN A 54 -28.42 8.02 -9.79
C GLN A 54 -27.28 8.42 -10.73
N ALA A 55 -27.47 9.54 -11.44
CA ALA A 55 -26.35 10.27 -12.02
C ALA A 55 -25.32 10.57 -10.92
N ALA A 56 -24.03 10.33 -11.20
CA ALA A 56 -22.96 10.62 -10.25
C ALA A 56 -23.01 12.11 -9.86
N GLU A 57 -23.00 12.38 -8.55
CA GLU A 57 -22.90 13.74 -8.03
C GLU A 57 -21.58 14.38 -8.50
N PRO A 58 -21.57 15.66 -8.90
CA PRO A 58 -20.35 16.33 -9.33
C PRO A 58 -19.35 16.42 -8.18
N LEU A 59 -18.05 16.27 -8.50
CA LEU A 59 -16.97 16.42 -7.51
C LEU A 59 -16.97 17.85 -6.94
N PRO A 60 -16.89 18.03 -5.61
CA PRO A 60 -16.79 19.36 -5.01
C PRO A 60 -15.47 20.04 -5.39
N ALA A 61 -15.49 21.37 -5.51
CA ALA A 61 -14.29 22.14 -5.88
C ALA A 61 -13.20 22.11 -4.80
N THR A 62 -13.58 21.97 -3.53
CA THR A 62 -12.66 21.84 -2.40
C THR A 62 -13.10 20.73 -1.45
N LYS A 63 -12.15 20.19 -0.70
CA LYS A 63 -12.37 19.13 0.29
C LYS A 63 -11.48 19.38 1.51
N GLU A 64 -12.05 19.36 2.71
CA GLU A 64 -11.26 19.34 3.95
C GLU A 64 -10.89 17.89 4.31
N VAL A 65 -9.61 17.66 4.63
CA VAL A 65 -9.10 16.37 5.10
C VAL A 65 -8.33 16.55 6.41
N VAL A 66 -8.37 15.52 7.26
CA VAL A 66 -7.51 15.44 8.44
C VAL A 66 -6.37 14.50 8.11
N MET A 67 -5.14 15.00 8.14
CA MET A 67 -3.95 14.22 7.80
C MET A 67 -2.95 14.21 8.96
N ILE A 68 -2.13 13.17 9.05
CA ILE A 68 -1.06 13.07 10.05
C ILE A 68 0.28 13.37 9.39
N VAL A 69 0.95 14.43 9.84
CA VAL A 69 2.27 14.84 9.38
C VAL A 69 3.22 14.84 10.56
N GLU A 70 4.34 14.10 10.46
CA GLU A 70 5.35 14.05 11.52
C GLU A 70 4.76 13.71 12.91
N GLY A 71 3.68 12.94 12.94
CA GLY A 71 2.96 12.54 14.16
C GLY A 71 1.96 13.57 14.71
N MET A 72 1.67 14.66 14.00
CA MET A 72 0.68 15.68 14.36
C MET A 72 -0.50 15.68 13.38
N GLU A 73 -1.72 15.84 13.89
CA GLU A 73 -2.90 16.04 13.05
C GLU A 73 -2.94 17.48 12.50
N GLU A 74 -3.15 17.60 11.19
CA GLU A 74 -3.40 18.86 10.47
C GLU A 74 -4.75 18.74 9.73
N VAL A 75 -5.55 19.82 9.78
CA VAL A 75 -6.73 19.97 8.91
C VAL A 75 -6.30 20.80 7.71
N VAL A 76 -6.48 20.25 6.51
CA VAL A 76 -6.05 20.86 5.26
C VAL A 76 -7.23 20.94 4.31
N GLU A 77 -7.41 22.10 3.67
CA GLU A 77 -8.32 22.24 2.54
C GLU A 77 -7.55 21.92 1.26
N LEU A 78 -8.07 20.98 0.47
CA LEU A 78 -7.52 20.61 -0.83
C LEU A 78 -8.44 21.11 -1.94
N THR A 79 -7.86 21.47 -3.08
CA THR A 79 -8.57 21.98 -4.27
C THR A 79 -8.57 20.96 -5.38
N LEU A 80 -9.73 20.71 -6.01
CA LEU A 80 -9.86 19.80 -7.15
C LEU A 80 -9.04 20.30 -8.36
N HIS A 81 -8.14 19.46 -8.85
CA HIS A 81 -7.43 19.61 -10.11
C HIS A 81 -7.80 18.47 -11.05
N GLU A 82 -8.19 18.81 -12.28
CA GLU A 82 -8.58 17.84 -13.31
C GLU A 82 -7.67 18.00 -14.53
N ASN A 83 -7.14 16.90 -15.03
CA ASN A 83 -6.44 16.87 -16.30
C ASN A 83 -7.17 15.94 -17.28
N GLN A 84 -8.01 16.54 -18.12
CA GLN A 84 -8.81 15.84 -19.12
C GLN A 84 -7.96 15.17 -20.21
N GLN A 85 -6.76 15.69 -20.49
CA GLN A 85 -5.86 15.10 -21.49
C GLN A 85 -5.25 13.79 -20.98
N LEU A 86 -4.87 13.76 -19.71
CA LEU A 86 -4.32 12.57 -19.05
C LEU A 86 -5.41 11.65 -18.49
N GLY A 87 -6.63 12.15 -18.29
CA GLY A 87 -7.78 11.35 -17.85
C GLY A 87 -7.81 11.09 -16.35
N TYR A 88 -7.44 12.08 -15.53
CA TYR A 88 -7.48 11.96 -14.07
C TYR A 88 -7.94 13.23 -13.38
N TYR A 89 -8.33 13.08 -12.11
CA TYR A 89 -8.47 14.17 -11.16
C TYR A 89 -7.70 13.86 -9.87
N ILE A 90 -7.33 14.90 -9.14
CA ILE A 90 -6.65 14.83 -7.83
C ILE A 90 -7.01 16.08 -7.03
N TYR A 91 -6.98 16.02 -5.70
CA TYR A 91 -7.09 17.21 -4.86
C TYR A 91 -5.72 17.68 -4.39
N ILE A 92 -5.40 18.96 -4.58
CA ILE A 92 -4.09 19.57 -4.31
C ILE A 92 -4.14 20.49 -3.09
N ASP A 93 -3.17 20.35 -2.19
CA ASP A 93 -2.88 21.35 -1.15
C ASP A 93 -2.16 22.56 -1.79
N GLU A 94 -2.94 23.51 -2.34
CA GLU A 94 -2.41 24.68 -3.07
C GLU A 94 -1.69 25.69 -2.15
N ASP A 95 -1.87 25.60 -0.84
CA ASP A 95 -1.12 26.41 0.13
C ASP A 95 0.35 25.98 0.18
N ARG A 96 0.65 24.72 -0.16
CA ARG A 96 1.99 24.13 -0.08
C ARG A 96 2.54 23.65 -1.40
N TYR A 97 1.72 23.47 -2.42
CA TYR A 97 2.12 22.93 -3.71
C TYR A 97 1.56 23.75 -4.86
N GLN A 98 2.24 23.68 -6.00
CA GLN A 98 1.76 24.20 -7.28
C GLN A 98 1.82 23.08 -8.33
N VAL A 99 0.88 23.12 -9.29
CA VAL A 99 0.90 22.26 -10.47
C VAL A 99 1.50 23.02 -11.66
N LYS A 100 2.38 22.36 -12.42
CA LYS A 100 2.91 22.87 -13.69
C LYS A 100 2.78 21.80 -14.76
N GLU A 101 2.05 22.11 -15.82
CA GLU A 101 1.97 21.24 -16.99
C GLU A 101 3.18 21.46 -17.90
N LEU A 102 3.91 20.39 -18.20
CA LEU A 102 5.07 20.43 -19.09
C LEU A 102 5.12 19.17 -19.96
N ASN A 103 5.03 19.34 -21.28
CA ASN A 103 5.19 18.27 -22.26
C ASN A 103 4.26 17.05 -22.05
N GLY A 104 3.01 17.27 -21.61
CA GLY A 104 2.06 16.18 -21.34
C GLY A 104 2.29 15.48 -19.99
N THR A 105 3.01 16.12 -19.07
CA THR A 105 3.18 15.69 -17.69
C THR A 105 2.75 16.82 -16.77
N ASP A 106 1.99 16.49 -15.73
CA ASP A 106 1.70 17.41 -14.63
C ASP A 106 2.76 17.22 -13.55
N LYS A 107 3.46 18.31 -13.20
CA LYS A 107 4.48 18.33 -12.14
C LYS A 107 3.99 19.15 -10.95
N ILE A 108 3.79 18.48 -9.83
CA ILE A 108 3.37 19.05 -8.55
C ILE A 108 4.63 19.28 -7.71
N THR A 109 4.91 20.53 -7.35
CA THR A 109 6.14 20.93 -6.63
C THR A 109 5.83 21.76 -5.39
N PRO A 110 6.61 21.64 -4.29
CA PRO A 110 6.45 22.48 -3.10
C PRO A 110 6.58 23.99 -3.36
N LEU A 111 5.97 24.78 -2.46
CA LEU A 111 6.02 26.22 -2.37
C LEU A 111 6.61 26.66 -1.01
N PRO A 112 7.71 27.44 -0.97
CA PRO A 112 8.64 27.68 -2.08
C PRO A 112 9.38 26.39 -2.48
N PRO A 113 10.03 26.36 -3.66
CA PRO A 113 10.96 25.27 -3.96
C PRO A 113 12.10 25.23 -2.95
N ALA A 114 12.67 24.05 -2.73
CA ALA A 114 13.85 23.91 -1.89
C ALA A 114 15.09 24.53 -2.57
N ASP A 115 15.82 25.35 -1.84
CA ASP A 115 17.12 25.88 -2.27
C ASP A 115 18.24 24.92 -1.83
N ASP A 116 19.21 24.66 -2.70
CA ASP A 116 20.42 23.86 -2.43
C ASP A 116 20.17 22.42 -1.91
N LEU A 117 18.98 21.86 -2.16
CA LEU A 117 18.58 20.50 -1.81
C LEU A 117 18.06 19.73 -3.02
N PRO A 118 18.05 18.38 -2.99
CA PRO A 118 17.43 17.59 -4.04
C PRO A 118 15.95 17.98 -4.23
N GLU A 119 15.50 17.99 -5.49
CA GLU A 119 14.15 18.43 -5.82
C GLU A 119 13.11 17.43 -5.33
N VAL A 120 12.11 17.94 -4.60
CA VAL A 120 10.90 17.23 -4.18
C VAL A 120 9.78 17.52 -5.18
N PHE A 121 9.13 16.47 -5.70
CA PHE A 121 7.97 16.63 -6.58
C PHE A 121 7.13 15.36 -6.70
N MET A 122 5.94 15.52 -7.26
CA MET A 122 5.17 14.44 -7.89
C MET A 122 4.99 14.75 -9.38
N GLU A 123 5.17 13.77 -10.25
CA GLU A 123 4.90 13.85 -11.69
C GLU A 123 3.83 12.85 -12.08
N ILE A 124 2.86 13.27 -12.88
CA ILE A 124 1.79 12.42 -13.41
C ILE A 124 1.85 12.48 -14.93
N SER A 125 1.96 11.32 -15.58
CA SER A 125 2.07 11.19 -17.02
C SER A 125 1.35 9.94 -17.52
N ARG A 126 1.09 9.85 -18.83
CA ARG A 126 0.50 8.66 -19.46
C ARG A 126 1.52 7.93 -20.33
N ALA A 127 1.59 6.61 -20.19
CA ALA A 127 2.29 5.72 -21.10
C ALA A 127 1.27 4.92 -21.92
N GLU A 128 1.22 5.21 -23.23
CA GLU A 128 0.26 4.61 -24.16
C GLU A 128 0.65 3.17 -24.55
N ASP A 129 -0.37 2.35 -24.85
CA ASP A 129 -0.22 0.98 -25.36
C ASP A 129 0.62 0.05 -24.45
N ILE A 130 0.65 0.31 -23.15
CA ILE A 130 1.36 -0.50 -22.16
C ILE A 130 0.56 -0.64 -20.87
N SER A 131 0.45 -1.86 -20.37
CA SER A 131 -0.22 -2.16 -19.10
C SER A 131 0.59 -1.67 -17.90
N PRO A 132 -0.06 -1.36 -16.76
CA PRO A 132 0.67 -0.96 -15.55
C PRO A 132 1.72 -1.98 -15.11
N ALA A 133 1.43 -3.27 -15.25
CA ALA A 133 2.36 -4.35 -14.91
C ALA A 133 3.62 -4.35 -15.80
N ASP A 134 3.43 -4.23 -17.12
CA ASP A 134 4.54 -4.22 -18.08
C ASP A 134 5.37 -2.94 -17.92
N LYS A 135 4.70 -1.80 -17.69
CA LYS A 135 5.38 -0.53 -17.46
C LYS A 135 6.15 -0.53 -16.15
N ALA A 136 5.62 -1.15 -15.09
CA ALA A 136 6.32 -1.32 -13.82
C ALA A 136 7.58 -2.17 -14.01
N SER A 137 7.47 -3.29 -14.74
CA SER A 137 8.60 -4.15 -15.07
C SER A 137 9.69 -3.41 -15.86
N GLN A 138 9.30 -2.57 -16.83
CA GLN A 138 10.23 -1.72 -17.57
C GLN A 138 10.95 -0.73 -16.63
N LEU A 139 10.20 0.02 -15.82
CA LEU A 139 10.76 1.01 -14.90
C LEU A 139 11.68 0.36 -13.86
N LYS A 140 11.32 -0.81 -13.33
CA LYS A 140 12.18 -1.55 -12.40
C LYS A 140 13.55 -1.84 -13.00
N ALA A 141 13.59 -2.32 -14.24
CA ALA A 141 14.86 -2.57 -14.93
C ALA A 141 15.70 -1.29 -15.14
N GLU A 142 15.04 -0.15 -15.38
CA GLU A 142 15.70 1.17 -15.47
C GLU A 142 16.25 1.62 -14.10
N LEU A 143 15.49 1.39 -13.02
CA LEU A 143 15.87 1.77 -11.65
C LEU A 143 17.04 0.93 -11.12
N GLU A 144 17.06 -0.38 -11.40
CA GLU A 144 18.14 -1.29 -10.97
C GLU A 144 19.52 -0.91 -11.54
N GLY A 145 19.55 -0.12 -12.62
CA GLY A 145 20.79 0.43 -13.18
C GLY A 145 21.30 1.70 -12.49
N ASN A 146 20.46 2.39 -11.71
CA ASN A 146 20.69 3.76 -11.23
C ASN A 146 20.55 3.94 -9.71
N TYR A 147 19.98 2.96 -9.01
CA TYR A 147 19.67 3.02 -7.57
C TYR A 147 20.31 1.84 -6.82
N GLU A 148 20.69 2.06 -5.56
CA GLU A 148 21.30 1.03 -4.71
C GLU A 148 20.27 0.03 -4.18
N GLU A 149 19.08 0.54 -3.83
CA GLU A 149 17.93 -0.25 -3.40
C GLU A 149 16.81 -0.09 -4.42
N VAL A 150 16.23 -1.21 -4.85
CA VAL A 150 15.02 -1.25 -5.64
C VAL A 150 14.11 -2.32 -5.06
N SER A 151 12.85 -1.98 -4.83
CA SER A 151 11.82 -2.93 -4.40
C SER A 151 10.53 -2.69 -5.19
N GLU A 152 9.78 -3.77 -5.38
CA GLU A 152 8.47 -3.73 -6.00
C GLU A 152 7.45 -4.38 -5.07
N LYS A 153 6.22 -3.89 -5.15
CA LYS A 153 5.06 -4.58 -4.61
C LYS A 153 4.03 -4.61 -5.73
N GLU A 154 3.66 -5.82 -6.11
CA GLU A 154 2.48 -6.03 -6.94
C GLU A 154 1.26 -5.61 -6.10
N GLU A 155 0.41 -4.76 -6.68
CA GLU A 155 -0.94 -4.47 -6.18
C GLU A 155 -0.97 -3.93 -4.72
N VAL A 156 -0.47 -2.71 -4.54
CA VAL A 156 -0.75 -1.96 -3.30
C VAL A 156 -2.17 -1.41 -3.32
N GLN A 157 -2.72 -1.19 -2.12
CA GLN A 157 -4.06 -0.64 -1.91
C GLN A 157 -4.05 0.82 -1.44
N SER A 158 -2.90 1.31 -0.97
CA SER A 158 -2.76 2.63 -0.35
C SER A 158 -1.37 3.22 -0.67
N PRO A 159 -1.26 4.56 -0.85
CA PRO A 159 -2.36 5.54 -0.88
C PRO A 159 -3.25 5.41 -2.14
N LEU A 160 -2.74 4.77 -3.18
CA LEU A 160 -3.44 4.56 -4.45
C LEU A 160 -3.38 3.07 -4.83
N GLN A 161 -4.50 2.49 -5.22
CA GLN A 161 -4.58 1.12 -5.71
C GLN A 161 -3.81 1.00 -7.05
N GLY A 162 -2.77 0.17 -7.10
CA GLY A 162 -2.00 -0.03 -8.34
C GLY A 162 -0.69 -0.79 -8.13
N TYR A 163 0.17 -0.78 -9.14
CA TYR A 163 1.54 -1.31 -9.02
C TYR A 163 2.44 -0.28 -8.33
N TYR A 164 3.28 -0.76 -7.42
CA TYR A 164 4.17 0.10 -6.66
C TYR A 164 5.64 -0.28 -6.88
N LEU A 165 6.46 0.73 -7.16
CA LEU A 165 7.92 0.61 -7.14
C LEU A 165 8.50 1.62 -6.16
N TYR A 166 9.56 1.22 -5.49
CA TYR A 166 10.40 2.09 -4.69
C TYR A 166 11.84 1.90 -5.08
N ALA A 167 12.59 2.99 -5.17
CA ALA A 167 14.04 2.93 -5.33
C ALA A 167 14.73 4.05 -4.54
N ALA A 168 15.90 3.77 -3.97
CA ALA A 168 16.70 4.73 -3.21
C ALA A 168 18.19 4.63 -3.55
N GLN A 169 18.85 5.79 -3.60
CA GLN A 169 20.28 5.90 -3.88
C GLN A 169 21.15 5.51 -2.69
N GLY A 170 20.58 5.44 -1.49
CA GLY A 170 21.29 5.12 -0.27
C GLY A 170 20.43 5.42 0.96
N SER A 171 21.08 5.87 2.02
CA SER A 171 20.46 6.12 3.34
C SER A 171 20.97 7.41 4.01
N GLN A 172 21.74 8.24 3.30
CA GLN A 172 22.06 9.59 3.75
C GLN A 172 20.81 10.46 3.73
N TRP A 173 20.79 11.48 4.59
CA TRP A 173 19.63 12.36 4.77
C TRP A 173 19.20 13.04 3.46
N ASP A 174 20.14 13.33 2.56
CA ASP A 174 19.96 13.95 1.24
C ASP A 174 19.98 12.95 0.07
N ASP A 175 20.06 11.64 0.33
CA ASP A 175 19.99 10.65 -0.73
C ASP A 175 18.60 10.63 -1.36
N LEU A 176 18.56 10.59 -2.69
CA LEU A 176 17.30 10.55 -3.44
C LEU A 176 16.59 9.22 -3.28
N ALA A 177 15.28 9.30 -3.13
CA ALA A 177 14.35 8.19 -3.20
C ALA A 177 13.22 8.52 -4.18
N VAL A 178 12.74 7.51 -4.89
CA VAL A 178 11.60 7.63 -5.78
C VAL A 178 10.56 6.56 -5.47
N ARG A 179 9.30 6.93 -5.58
CA ARG A 179 8.17 6.01 -5.60
C ARG A 179 7.46 6.12 -6.93
N TYR A 180 7.03 4.99 -7.47
CA TYR A 180 6.12 4.97 -8.60
C TYR A 180 4.83 4.27 -8.20
N TYR A 181 3.72 4.86 -8.59
CA TYR A 181 2.41 4.23 -8.64
C TYR A 181 2.00 4.14 -10.10
N LEU A 182 1.62 2.95 -10.55
CA LEU A 182 1.10 2.74 -11.89
C LEU A 182 -0.32 2.23 -11.82
N VAL A 183 -1.21 2.96 -12.47
CA VAL A 183 -2.65 2.68 -12.49
C VAL A 183 -3.15 2.61 -13.92
N GLU A 184 -4.13 1.76 -14.15
CA GLU A 184 -4.77 1.63 -15.47
C GLU A 184 -5.72 2.81 -15.69
N ASP A 185 -5.64 3.45 -16.85
CA ASP A 185 -6.64 4.43 -17.28
C ASP A 185 -7.87 3.76 -17.92
N ALA A 186 -8.91 4.53 -18.22
CA ALA A 186 -10.15 4.01 -18.83
C ALA A 186 -9.96 3.35 -20.21
N GLN A 187 -8.79 3.50 -20.83
CA GLN A 187 -8.45 2.98 -22.16
C GLN A 187 -7.48 1.80 -22.09
N GLY A 188 -7.09 1.36 -20.88
CA GLY A 188 -6.11 0.28 -20.68
C GLY A 188 -4.65 0.72 -20.80
N ASN A 189 -4.37 2.03 -20.85
CA ASN A 189 -3.01 2.55 -20.77
C ASN A 189 -2.56 2.67 -19.31
N SER A 190 -1.28 3.00 -19.10
CA SER A 190 -0.75 3.27 -17.77
C SER A 190 -0.69 4.76 -17.48
N LEU A 191 -1.32 5.21 -16.42
CA LEU A 191 -0.91 6.43 -15.74
C LEU A 191 0.26 6.11 -14.82
N VAL A 192 1.34 6.87 -14.98
CA VAL A 192 2.59 6.74 -14.22
C VAL A 192 2.70 7.94 -13.30
N ILE A 193 2.56 7.70 -12.00
CA ILE A 193 2.73 8.70 -10.97
C ILE A 193 4.08 8.47 -10.29
N LYS A 194 5.01 9.42 -10.44
CA LYS A 194 6.32 9.40 -9.80
C LYS A 194 6.36 10.41 -8.67
N GLN A 195 6.65 9.98 -7.45
CA GLN A 195 7.12 10.89 -6.40
C GLN A 195 8.65 10.84 -6.35
N GLN A 196 9.30 12.00 -6.31
CA GLN A 196 10.73 12.12 -6.00
C GLN A 196 10.88 12.87 -4.69
N LEU A 197 11.63 12.27 -3.77
CA LEU A 197 11.89 12.72 -2.42
C LEU A 197 13.39 12.55 -2.14
N PHE A 198 13.86 13.11 -1.03
CA PHE A 198 15.09 12.66 -0.38
C PHE A 198 14.79 12.21 1.05
N MET A 199 15.67 11.43 1.66
CA MET A 199 15.38 10.69 2.90
C MET A 199 14.78 11.53 4.02
N GLU A 200 15.27 12.76 4.24
CA GLU A 200 14.74 13.68 5.26
C GLU A 200 13.29 14.12 4.99
N THR A 201 12.86 14.19 3.72
CA THR A 201 11.53 14.71 3.34
C THR A 201 10.42 13.67 3.34
N TRP A 202 10.75 12.41 3.66
CA TRP A 202 9.81 11.30 3.60
C TRP A 202 8.62 11.47 4.54
N GLU A 203 8.85 11.91 5.77
CA GLU A 203 7.78 12.06 6.78
C GLU A 203 6.92 13.31 6.52
N GLY A 204 7.53 14.41 6.08
CA GLY A 204 6.84 15.68 5.87
C GLY A 204 6.19 15.80 4.48
N HIS A 205 6.99 15.74 3.42
CA HIS A 205 6.48 15.84 2.05
C HIS A 205 5.89 14.51 1.56
N GLY A 206 6.49 13.37 1.90
CA GLY A 206 5.95 12.06 1.52
C GLY A 206 4.52 11.87 2.01
N ALA A 207 4.24 12.17 3.28
CA ALA A 207 2.88 12.08 3.84
C ALA A 207 1.86 12.99 3.12
N ARG A 208 2.28 14.19 2.71
CA ARG A 208 1.43 15.14 1.97
C ARG A 208 1.16 14.67 0.54
N LEU A 209 2.19 14.20 -0.15
CA LEU A 209 2.04 13.63 -1.49
C LEU A 209 1.17 12.38 -1.47
N ASP A 210 1.28 11.54 -0.42
CA ASP A 210 0.42 10.37 -0.23
C ASP A 210 -1.03 10.77 0.05
N GLN A 211 -1.27 11.79 0.88
CA GLN A 211 -2.61 12.31 1.14
C GLN A 211 -3.30 12.81 -0.14
N MET A 212 -2.57 13.48 -1.03
CA MET A 212 -3.11 13.89 -2.32
C MET A 212 -3.44 12.68 -3.20
N LEU A 213 -2.63 11.61 -3.14
CA LEU A 213 -2.89 10.37 -3.88
C LEU A 213 -4.11 9.57 -3.37
N GLU A 214 -4.46 9.67 -2.09
CA GLU A 214 -5.68 9.06 -1.56
C GLU A 214 -6.96 9.63 -2.22
N GLU A 215 -6.87 10.84 -2.77
CA GLU A 215 -7.94 11.56 -3.44
C GLU A 215 -7.84 11.50 -4.98
N PHE A 216 -6.93 10.68 -5.49
CA PHE A 216 -6.74 10.51 -6.93
C PHE A 216 -7.84 9.64 -7.54
N GLY A 217 -8.32 10.02 -8.72
CA GLY A 217 -9.24 9.19 -9.49
C GLY A 217 -9.09 9.33 -11.00
N ILE A 218 -9.62 8.34 -11.71
CA ILE A 218 -9.66 8.29 -13.18
C ILE A 218 -10.94 8.97 -13.68
N LEU A 219 -10.84 9.74 -14.77
CA LEU A 219 -11.94 10.40 -15.46
C LEU A 219 -12.56 9.53 -16.56
#